data_AF-A0A3G9J0L9-F1
#
_entry.id   AF-A0A3G9J0L9-F1
#
_cell.length_a   1.000
_cell.length_b   1.000
_cell.length_c   1.000
_cell.angle_alpha   90.00
_cell.angle_beta   90.00
_cell.angle_gamma   90.00
#
_symmetry.space_group_name_H-M   'P 1'
#
loop_
_entity.id
_entity.type
_entity.pdbx_description
1 polymer ?
#
loop_
_entity_poly.entity_id
_entity_poly.type
_entity_poly.pdbx_seq_one_letter_code
_entity_poly.pdbx_strand_id
1 'polypeptide(L)'
;MNGKSALGALLVVVGGLMVMNFLGIHLGWLIGLVMPFIFIGLGAIGLKNNSKVIGGILVAVGAIMLLGKLAGIIALLLAIGLILWGVSMFKGQRRV
;
A
#
# COMPACT_ATOMS: atom_id res chain seq x y z
N MET A 1 18.21 28.33 24.42
CA MET A 1 17.00 27.68 23.84
C MET A 1 17.03 26.22 24.22
N ASN A 2 16.05 25.74 24.99
CA ASN A 2 16.11 24.45 25.67
C ASN A 2 16.08 23.30 24.65
N GLY A 3 17.06 22.39 24.69
CA GLY A 3 17.16 21.24 23.77
C GLY A 3 15.92 20.34 23.73
N LYS A 4 15.06 20.41 24.75
CA LYS A 4 13.75 19.74 24.81
C LYS A 4 12.75 20.28 23.78
N SER A 5 12.76 21.57 23.47
CA SER A 5 11.90 22.17 22.45
C SER A 5 12.39 21.86 21.03
N ALA A 6 13.70 21.75 20.82
CA ALA A 6 14.27 21.34 19.54
C ALA A 6 13.96 19.87 19.23
N LEU A 7 14.08 18.99 20.22
CA LEU A 7 13.68 17.58 20.09
C LEU A 7 12.18 17.42 19.88
N GLY A 8 11.36 18.21 20.58
CA GLY A 8 9.90 18.21 20.39
C GLY A 8 9.50 18.66 18.98
N ALA A 9 10.08 19.75 18.48
CA ALA A 9 9.84 20.21 17.12
C ALA A 9 10.31 19.18 16.07
N LEU A 10 11.46 18.54 16.30
CA LEU A 10 11.96 17.48 15.43
C LEU A 10 11.00 16.28 15.39
N LEU A 11 10.46 15.87 16.54
CA LEU A 11 9.49 14.76 16.62
C LEU A 11 8.18 15.09 15.89
N VAL A 12 7.69 16.32 16.00
CA VAL A 12 6.47 16.77 15.30
C VAL A 12 6.68 16.78 13.79
N VAL A 13 7.84 17.25 13.33
CA VAL A 13 8.19 17.25 11.90
C VAL A 13 8.33 15.83 11.38
N VAL A 14 9.06 14.96 12.09
CA VAL A 14 9.26 13.56 11.70
C VAL A 14 7.94 12.78 11.72
N GLY A 15 7.10 12.98 12.75
CA GLY A 15 5.77 12.38 12.83
C GLY A 15 4.84 12.87 11.72
N GLY A 16 4.84 14.17 11.41
CA GLY A 16 4.09 14.74 10.31
C GLY A 16 4.53 14.22 8.94
N LEU A 17 5.84 14.08 8.72
CA LEU A 17 6.40 13.48 7.51
C LEU A 17 6.01 12.01 7.36
N MET A 18 5.99 11.22 8.45
CA MET A 18 5.51 9.84 8.40
C MET A 18 4.03 9.75 8.03
N VAL A 19 3.17 10.59 8.61
CA VAL A 19 1.73 10.61 8.30
C VAL A 19 1.48 11.03 6.85
N MET A 20 2.22 12.03 6.35
CA MET A 20 2.12 12.46 4.96
C MET A 20 2.57 11.36 3.99
N ASN A 21 3.61 10.61 4.34
CA ASN A 21 4.04 9.44 3.58
C ASN A 21 3.00 8.31 3.63
N PHE A 22 2.37 8.10 4.79
CA PHE A 22 1.32 7.09 4.96
C PHE A 22 0.06 7.42 4.12
N LEU A 23 -0.35 8.68 4.07
CA LEU A 23 -1.44 9.16 3.22
C LEU A 23 -1.11 9.04 1.72
N GLY A 24 0.14 9.32 1.32
CA GLY A 24 0.60 9.13 -0.07
C GLY A 24 0.65 7.67 -0.51
N ILE A 25 1.04 6.76 0.40
CA ILE A 25 1.13 5.31 0.13
C ILE A 25 -0.25 4.66 0.02
N HIS A 26 -1.26 5.17 0.74
CA HIS A 26 -2.62 4.62 0.69
C HIS A 26 -3.30 4.80 -0.68
N LEU A 27 -3.10 5.93 -1.36
CA LEU A 27 -3.58 6.13 -2.73
C LEU A 27 -2.89 5.18 -3.72
N GLY A 28 -1.58 4.97 -3.55
CA GLY A 28 -0.81 4.03 -4.38
C GLY A 28 -1.28 2.59 -4.24
N TRP A 29 -1.72 2.18 -3.05
CA TRP A 29 -2.25 0.83 -2.83
C TRP A 29 -3.58 0.58 -3.57
N LEU A 30 -4.53 1.52 -3.47
CA LEU A 30 -5.81 1.49 -4.18
C LEU A 30 -5.62 1.50 -5.70
N ILE A 31 -4.84 2.45 -6.23
CA ILE A 31 -4.58 2.57 -7.66
C ILE A 31 -3.85 1.33 -8.19
N GLY A 32 -2.87 0.84 -7.44
CA GLY A 32 -2.15 -0.37 -7.84
C GLY A 32 -3.05 -1.60 -7.88
N LEU A 33 -4.20 -1.62 -7.17
CA LEU A 33 -5.09 -2.78 -7.15
C LEU A 33 -6.07 -2.69 -8.33
N VAL A 34 -6.59 -1.49 -8.59
CA VAL A 34 -7.51 -1.20 -9.69
C VAL A 34 -6.86 -1.45 -11.07
N MET A 35 -5.60 -1.08 -11.26
CA MET A 35 -4.89 -1.27 -12.54
C MET A 35 -4.86 -2.74 -13.04
N PRO A 36 -4.42 -3.74 -12.25
CA PRO A 36 -4.47 -5.14 -12.63
C PRO A 36 -5.87 -5.63 -13.02
N PHE A 37 -6.91 -5.19 -12.29
CA PHE A 37 -8.30 -5.52 -12.63
C PHE A 37 -8.72 -4.95 -13.99
N ILE A 38 -8.32 -3.71 -14.29
CA ILE A 38 -8.55 -3.09 -15.61
C ILE A 38 -7.82 -3.88 -16.71
N PHE A 39 -6.55 -4.26 -16.50
CA PHE A 39 -5.79 -5.05 -17.47
C PHE A 39 -6.42 -6.42 -17.75
N ILE A 40 -6.88 -7.12 -16.72
CA ILE A 40 -7.59 -8.39 -16.88
C ILE A 40 -8.93 -8.18 -17.60
N GLY A 41 -9.68 -7.14 -17.24
CA GLY A 41 -10.95 -6.81 -17.89
C GLY A 41 -10.78 -6.50 -19.37
N LEU A 42 -9.80 -5.65 -19.72
CA LEU A 42 -9.47 -5.32 -21.11
C LEU A 42 -8.93 -6.55 -21.86
N GLY A 43 -8.12 -7.39 -21.22
CA GLY A 43 -7.64 -8.64 -21.79
C GLY A 43 -8.76 -9.63 -22.09
N ALA A 44 -9.75 -9.75 -21.20
CA ALA A 44 -10.93 -10.60 -21.39
C ALA A 44 -11.81 -10.12 -22.56
N ILE A 45 -11.99 -8.80 -22.70
CA ILE A 45 -12.70 -8.21 -23.85
C ILE A 45 -11.91 -8.42 -25.14
N GLY A 46 -10.58 -8.28 -25.11
CA GLY A 46 -9.69 -8.54 -26.24
C GLY A 46 -9.69 -10.01 -26.70
N LEU A 47 -9.80 -10.95 -25.76
CA LEU A 47 -9.97 -12.39 -26.03
C LEU A 47 -11.29 -12.69 -26.75
N LYS A 48 -12.34 -11.93 -26.45
CA LYS A 48 -13.67 -12.08 -27.07
C LYS A 48 -13.75 -11.49 -28.48
N ASN A 49 -12.87 -10.54 -28.83
CA ASN A 49 -12.92 -9.79 -30.09
C ASN A 49 -11.96 -10.31 -31.19
N ASN A 50 -11.76 -11.63 -31.28
CA ASN A 50 -10.90 -12.32 -32.27
C ASN A 50 -9.37 -12.12 -32.15
N SER A 51 -8.87 -11.28 -31.25
CA SER A 51 -7.42 -11.15 -30.98
C SER A 51 -6.99 -11.94 -29.74
N LYS A 52 -7.12 -13.27 -29.83
CA LYS A 52 -6.76 -14.19 -28.73
C LYS A 52 -5.31 -14.02 -28.25
N VAL A 53 -4.41 -13.62 -29.14
CA VAL A 53 -3.00 -13.35 -28.82
C VAL A 53 -2.86 -12.10 -27.95
N ILE A 54 -3.47 -10.98 -28.34
CA ILE A 54 -3.36 -9.72 -27.59
C ILE A 54 -4.14 -9.81 -26.27
N GLY A 55 -5.35 -10.38 -26.29
CA GLY A 55 -6.14 -10.62 -25.08
C GLY A 55 -5.45 -11.57 -24.10
N GLY A 56 -4.83 -12.65 -24.59
CA GLY A 56 -4.07 -13.59 -23.78
C GLY A 56 -2.85 -12.94 -23.11
N ILE A 57 -2.10 -12.12 -23.83
CA ILE A 57 -0.96 -11.37 -23.27
C ILE A 57 -1.45 -10.38 -22.20
N LEU A 58 -2.52 -9.63 -22.46
CA LEU A 58 -3.09 -8.68 -21.49
C LEU A 58 -3.57 -9.37 -20.21
N VAL A 59 -4.25 -10.52 -20.32
CA VAL A 59 -4.67 -11.31 -19.15
C VAL A 59 -3.46 -11.90 -18.42
N ALA A 60 -2.47 -12.43 -19.13
CA ALA A 60 -1.26 -12.98 -18.52
C ALA A 60 -0.47 -11.91 -17.75
N VAL A 61 -0.30 -10.73 -18.34
CA VAL A 61 0.36 -9.59 -17.68
C VAL A 61 -0.44 -9.12 -16.47
N GLY A 62 -1.76 -8.97 -16.61
CA GLY A 62 -2.65 -8.61 -15.50
C GLY A 62 -2.60 -9.64 -14.35
N ALA A 63 -2.55 -10.94 -14.67
CA ALA A 63 -2.45 -12.02 -13.69
C ALA A 63 -1.09 -12.05 -12.98
N ILE A 64 0.02 -11.84 -13.70
CA ILE A 64 1.37 -11.75 -13.11
C ILE A 64 1.46 -10.53 -12.18
N MET A 65 0.88 -9.39 -12.57
CA MET A 65 0.80 -8.20 -11.71
C MET A 65 -0.03 -8.46 -10.44
N LEU A 66 -1.09 -9.27 -10.53
CA LEU A 66 -1.91 -9.68 -9.39
C LEU A 66 -1.16 -10.62 -8.43
N LEU A 67 -0.33 -11.53 -8.95
CA LEU A 67 0.53 -12.38 -8.13
C LEU A 67 1.54 -11.56 -7.31
N GLY A 68 2.15 -10.54 -7.91
CA GLY A 68 2.99 -9.59 -7.17
C GLY A 68 2.24 -8.82 -6.08
N LYS A 69 0.95 -8.55 -6.31
CA LYS A 69 0.06 -7.90 -5.32
C LYS A 69 -0.40 -8.82 -4.20
N LEU A 70 -0.45 -10.14 -4.37
CA LEU A 70 -0.74 -11.09 -3.29
C LEU A 70 0.32 -11.02 -2.18
N ALA A 71 1.60 -10.90 -2.56
CA ALA A 71 2.68 -10.61 -1.61
C ALA A 71 2.50 -9.23 -0.94
N GLY A 72 1.99 -8.26 -1.69
CA GLY A 72 1.58 -6.96 -1.16
C GLY A 72 0.46 -7.05 -0.12
N ILE A 73 -0.50 -7.96 -0.26
CA ILE A 73 -1.58 -8.18 0.73
C ILE A 73 -1.00 -8.74 2.03
N ILE A 74 -0.04 -9.69 1.95
CA ILE A 74 0.65 -10.22 3.13
C ILE A 74 1.47 -9.12 3.82
N ALA A 75 2.18 -8.30 3.05
CA ALA A 75 2.93 -7.16 3.57
C ALA A 75 2.01 -6.11 4.21
N LEU A 76 0.80 -5.91 3.68
CA LEU A 76 -0.19 -4.98 4.22
C LEU A 76 -0.82 -5.52 5.52
N LEU A 77 -1.12 -6.82 5.58
CA LEU A 77 -1.50 -7.49 6.81
C LEU A 77 -0.43 -7.37 7.90
N LEU A 78 0.85 -7.57 7.54
CA LEU A 78 1.99 -7.34 8.43
C LEU A 78 2.11 -5.88 8.87
N ALA A 79 1.92 -4.94 7.95
CA ALA A 79 1.96 -3.51 8.26
C ALA A 79 0.83 -3.11 9.23
N ILE A 80 -0.39 -3.59 9.02
CA ILE A 80 -1.50 -3.40 9.96
C ILE A 80 -1.14 -3.99 11.33
N GLY A 81 -0.59 -5.21 11.36
CA GLY A 81 -0.13 -5.85 12.60
C GLY A 81 0.92 -5.04 13.35
N LEU A 82 1.92 -4.51 12.64
CA LEU A 82 2.97 -3.65 13.19
C LEU A 82 2.42 -2.31 13.69
N ILE A 83 1.46 -1.70 12.98
CA ILE A 83 0.82 -0.46 13.41
C ILE A 83 0.01 -0.70 14.70
N LEU A 84 -0.79 -1.76 14.75
CA LEU A 84 -1.56 -2.12 15.95
C LEU A 84 -0.65 -2.41 17.14
N TRP A 85 0.45 -3.14 16.90
CA TRP A 85 1.44 -3.46 17.93
C TRP A 85 2.19 -2.21 18.42
N GLY A 86 2.65 -1.37 17.50
CA GLY A 86 3.30 -0.09 17.81
C GLY A 86 2.38 0.85 18.61
N VAL A 87 1.11 0.98 18.21
CA VAL A 87 0.11 1.76 18.96
C VAL A 87 -0.15 1.16 20.35
N SER A 88 -0.16 -0.18 20.48
CA SER A 88 -0.32 -0.84 21.79
C SER A 88 0.86 -0.56 22.73
N MET A 89 2.08 -0.46 22.19
CA MET A 89 3.30 -0.19 22.98
C MET A 89 3.32 1.25 23.50
N PHE A 90 2.85 2.21 22.70
CA PHE A 90 2.64 3.59 23.15
C PHE A 90 1.51 3.73 24.18
N LYS A 91 0.50 2.86 24.13
CA LYS A 91 -0.61 2.86 25.09
C LYS A 91 -0.23 2.19 26.43
N GLY A 92 0.77 1.32 26.44
CA GLY A 92 1.30 0.64 27.63
C GLY A 92 2.15 1.53 28.54
N GLN A 93 2.86 2.54 28.00
CA GLN A 93 3.65 3.48 28.81
C GLN A 93 2.84 4.63 29.45
N ARG A 94 1.51 4.57 29.37
CA ARG A 94 0.59 5.55 29.99
C ARG A 94 -0.36 4.90 30.98
N ARG A 95 0.11 3.91 31.73
CA ARG A 95 -0.48 3.48 33.00
C ARG A 95 0.59 3.50 34.08
N VAL A 96 0.48 4.53 34.92
CA VAL A 96 0.93 4.69 36.31
C VAL A 96 2.30 4.15 36.71
#